data_AF-W2SX49-F1
#
_entry.id   AF-W2SX49-F1
#
_cell.length_a   1.000
_cell.length_b   1.000
_cell.length_c   1.000
_cell.angle_alpha   90.00
_cell.angle_beta   90.00
_cell.angle_gamma   90.00
#
_symmetry.space_group_name_H-M   'P 1'
#
loop_
_entity.id
_entity.type
_entity.pdbx_description
1 polymer ?
#
loop_
_entity_poly.entity_id
_entity_poly.type
_entity_poly.pdbx_seq_one_letter_code
_entity_poly.pdbx_strand_id
1 'polypeptide(L)'
;MQKALFAKVSQSVMLRQALSESGKKILVHAFPGDSIYGAGCRHAQVKKWCESMKANGATTIRIPATFPLTSETVVNCPNFAQGRNVLGVILMQL
;
A
#
# COMPACT_ATOMS: atom_id res chain seq x y z
N MET A 1 -2.25 0.09 15.63
CA MET A 1 -1.24 0.19 14.55
C MET A 1 -1.26 1.54 13.82
N GLN A 2 -2.37 1.97 13.22
CA GLN A 2 -2.44 3.22 12.43
C GLN A 2 -2.07 4.51 13.21
N LYS A 3 -2.49 4.65 14.47
CA LYS A 3 -2.08 5.77 15.35
C LYS A 3 -0.55 5.81 15.58
N ALA A 4 0.09 4.65 15.69
CA ALA A 4 1.54 4.56 15.86
C ALA A 4 2.28 4.94 14.58
N LEU A 5 1.75 4.57 13.40
CA LEU A 5 2.30 5.00 12.11
C LEU A 5 2.18 6.51 11.93
N PHE A 6 1.03 7.11 12.26
CA PHE A 6 0.85 8.57 12.24
C PHE A 6 1.86 9.27 13.15
N ALA A 7 2.02 8.80 14.38
CA ALA A 7 3.02 9.34 15.31
C ALA A 7 4.45 9.18 14.76
N LYS A 8 4.77 8.04 14.13
CA LYS A 8 6.09 7.80 13.53
C LYS A 8 6.37 8.73 12.36
N VAL A 9 5.38 8.98 11.50
CA VAL A 9 5.46 9.97 10.41
C VAL A 9 5.66 11.37 10.99
N SER A 10 4.94 11.74 12.06
CA SER A 10 5.15 13.03 12.74
C SER A 10 6.54 13.18 13.36
N GLN A 11 7.17 12.08 13.81
CA GLN A 11 8.49 12.11 14.44
C GLN A 11 9.65 12.08 13.44
N SER A 12 9.50 11.38 12.31
CA SER A 12 10.59 11.14 11.36
C SER A 12 10.51 12.05 10.13
N VAL A 13 11.45 12.99 10.02
CA VAL A 13 11.60 13.86 8.83
C VAL A 13 11.88 13.02 7.58
N MET A 14 12.75 12.01 7.68
CA MET A 14 13.08 11.10 6.56
C MET A 14 11.85 10.36 6.04
N LEU A 15 10.99 9.86 6.93
CA LEU A 15 9.78 9.15 6.53
C LEU A 15 8.80 10.08 5.81
N ARG A 16 8.58 11.30 6.33
CA ARG A 16 7.75 12.30 5.65
C ARG A 16 8.27 12.64 4.27
N GLN A 17 9.58 12.83 4.15
CA GLN A 17 10.22 13.15 2.88
C GLN A 17 10.03 12.01 1.86
N ALA A 18 10.25 10.76 2.27
CA ALA A 18 10.05 9.60 1.41
C ALA A 18 8.58 9.42 0.97
N LEU A 19 7.62 9.69 1.87
CA LEU A 19 6.19 9.67 1.53
C LEU A 19 5.83 10.79 0.56
N SER A 20 6.33 12.01 0.79
CA SER A 20 6.13 13.16 -0.12
C SER A 20 6.68 12.87 -1.53
N GLU A 21 7.88 12.29 -1.62
CA GLU A 21 8.52 11.90 -2.89
C GLU A 21 7.80 10.76 -3.62
N SER A 22 7.03 9.95 -2.89
CA SER A 22 6.21 8.90 -3.47
C SER A 22 4.99 9.46 -4.21
N GLY A 23 4.45 10.60 -3.76
CA GLY A 23 3.40 11.35 -4.46
C GLY A 23 2.20 10.49 -4.88
N LYS A 24 1.96 10.35 -6.18
CA LYS A 24 0.85 9.56 -6.76
C LYS A 24 1.22 8.10 -7.05
N LYS A 25 2.39 7.63 -6.61
CA LYS A 25 2.83 6.24 -6.83
C LYS A 25 2.14 5.32 -5.84
N ILE A 26 1.94 4.07 -6.25
CA ILE A 26 1.46 3.02 -5.35
C ILE A 26 2.62 2.52 -4.48
N LEU A 27 2.42 2.46 -3.17
CA LEU A 27 3.36 1.86 -2.23
C LEU A 27 2.99 0.39 -2.03
N VAL A 28 3.91 -0.53 -2.32
CA VAL A 28 3.65 -1.98 -2.22
C VAL A 28 4.73 -2.66 -1.38
N HIS A 29 4.30 -3.35 -0.32
CA HIS A 29 5.16 -4.14 0.54
C HIS A 29 5.21 -5.60 0.07
N ALA A 30 6.36 -6.01 -0.45
CA ALA A 30 6.58 -7.37 -0.94
C ALA A 30 6.96 -8.34 0.20
N PHE A 31 6.07 -8.50 1.18
CA PHE A 31 6.24 -9.42 2.32
C PHE A 31 5.69 -10.82 1.97
N PRO A 32 6.55 -11.83 1.78
CA PRO A 32 6.09 -13.18 1.45
C PRO A 32 5.34 -13.80 2.62
N GLY A 33 4.19 -14.42 2.36
CA GLY A 33 3.37 -15.06 3.39
C GLY A 33 2.43 -14.12 4.16
N ASP A 34 2.56 -12.80 3.98
CA ASP A 34 1.62 -11.82 4.53
C ASP A 34 0.71 -11.27 3.43
N SER A 35 -0.51 -11.81 3.36
CA SER A 35 -1.54 -11.41 2.41
C SER A 35 -2.43 -10.26 2.91
N ILE A 36 -2.21 -9.75 4.12
CA ILE A 36 -3.02 -8.69 4.72
C ILE A 36 -2.26 -7.36 4.69
N TYR A 37 -1.15 -7.24 5.43
CA TYR A 37 -0.38 -6.00 5.47
C TYR A 37 0.59 -5.89 4.28
N GLY A 38 1.00 -7.03 3.72
CA GLY A 38 1.81 -7.12 2.50
C GLY A 38 1.05 -7.60 1.26
N ALA A 39 1.80 -7.72 0.16
CA ALA A 39 1.33 -8.24 -1.12
C ALA A 39 1.37 -9.78 -1.22
N GLY A 40 1.65 -10.49 -0.12
CA GLY A 40 1.71 -11.95 -0.05
C GLY A 40 2.87 -12.61 -0.79
N CYS A 41 3.68 -11.83 -1.53
CA CYS A 41 4.68 -12.35 -2.47
C CYS A 41 5.97 -11.52 -2.45
N ARG A 42 7.02 -12.04 -3.11
CA ARG A 42 8.30 -11.35 -3.25
C ARG A 42 8.24 -10.30 -4.36
N HIS A 43 9.25 -9.43 -4.38
CA HIS A 43 9.39 -8.32 -5.33
C HIS A 43 9.24 -8.73 -6.80
N ALA A 44 9.75 -9.90 -7.18
CA ALA A 44 9.66 -10.40 -8.55
C ALA A 44 8.20 -10.58 -9.00
N GLN A 45 7.33 -11.10 -8.14
CA GLN A 45 5.91 -11.26 -8.42
C GLN A 45 5.17 -9.92 -8.46
N VAL A 46 5.50 -8.98 -7.58
CA VAL A 46 4.93 -7.62 -7.60
C VAL A 46 5.25 -6.91 -8.92
N LYS A 47 6.48 -7.05 -9.43
CA LYS A 47 6.87 -6.51 -10.74
C LYS A 47 6.04 -7.11 -11.88
N LYS A 48 5.92 -8.44 -11.94
CA LYS A 48 5.09 -9.13 -12.95
C LYS A 48 3.62 -8.69 -12.88
N TRP A 49 3.09 -8.49 -11.68
CA TRP A 49 1.73 -7.97 -11.49
C TRP A 49 1.60 -6.54 -12.04
N CYS A 50 2.57 -5.66 -11.77
CA CYS A 50 2.58 -4.30 -12.31
C CYS A 50 2.65 -4.29 -13.84
N GLU A 51 3.49 -5.14 -14.44
CA GLU A 51 3.58 -5.31 -15.90
C GLU A 51 2.26 -5.82 -16.49
N SER A 52 1.62 -6.80 -15.86
CA SER A 52 0.32 -7.32 -16.28
C SER A 52 -0.79 -6.26 -16.19
N MET A 53 -0.83 -5.48 -15.11
CA MET A 53 -1.78 -4.37 -14.96
C MET A 53 -1.61 -3.34 -16.09
N LYS A 54 -0.37 -2.98 -16.44
CA LYS A 54 -0.08 -2.09 -17.56
C LYS A 54 -0.50 -2.68 -18.90
N ALA A 55 -0.23 -3.96 -19.14
CA ALA A 55 -0.63 -4.65 -20.37
C ALA A 55 -2.17 -4.68 -20.54
N ASN A 56 -2.90 -4.75 -19.43
CA ASN A 56 -4.36 -4.72 -19.39
C ASN A 56 -4.95 -3.30 -19.43
N GLY A 57 -4.13 -2.26 -19.61
CA GLY A 57 -4.56 -0.86 -19.66
C GLY A 57 -4.94 -0.26 -18.30
N ALA A 58 -4.74 -0.99 -17.20
CA ALA A 58 -5.04 -0.51 -15.85
C ALA A 58 -3.91 0.41 -15.35
N THR A 59 -4.15 1.73 -15.40
CA THR A 59 -3.21 2.76 -14.96
C THR A 59 -3.52 3.32 -13.58
N THR A 60 -4.68 2.98 -13.01
CA THR A 60 -5.15 3.49 -11.72
C THR A 60 -5.70 2.38 -10.84
N ILE A 61 -5.52 2.52 -9.52
CA ILE A 61 -6.06 1.62 -8.51
C ILE A 61 -6.90 2.46 -7.55
N ARG A 62 -8.14 2.02 -7.31
CA ARG A 62 -9.01 2.65 -6.33
C ARG A 62 -8.67 2.10 -4.95
N ILE A 63 -8.22 2.97 -4.06
CA ILE A 63 -8.05 2.67 -2.64
C ILE A 63 -9.12 3.38 -1.83
N PRO A 64 -9.53 2.86 -0.66
CA PRO A 64 -10.40 3.60 0.26
C PRO A 64 -9.80 4.98 0.55
N ALA A 65 -10.62 6.03 0.54
CA ALA A 65 -10.18 7.41 0.78
C ALA A 65 -10.19 7.80 2.26
N THR A 66 -10.90 7.05 3.10
CA THR A 66 -11.10 7.36 4.51
C THR A 66 -9.98 6.79 5.37
N PHE A 67 -9.32 7.67 6.12
CA PHE A 67 -8.38 7.35 7.19
C PHE A 67 -9.00 7.71 8.56
N PRO A 68 -8.78 6.92 9.62
CA PRO A 68 -8.14 5.60 9.62
C PRO A 68 -9.03 4.54 8.97
N LEU A 69 -8.42 3.50 8.41
CA LEU A 69 -9.16 2.32 7.96
C LEU A 69 -9.83 1.65 9.17
N THR A 70 -11.14 1.40 9.09
CA THR A 70 -11.88 0.60 10.06
C THR A 70 -11.82 -0.88 9.71
N SER A 71 -12.30 -1.74 10.61
CA SER A 71 -12.47 -3.17 10.36
C SER A 71 -13.40 -3.43 9.16
N GLU A 72 -14.34 -2.53 8.85
CA GLU A 72 -15.20 -2.67 7.67
C GLU A 72 -14.56 -2.10 6.39
N THR A 73 -13.70 -1.08 6.48
CA THR A 73 -13.10 -0.50 5.27
C THR A 73 -11.83 -1.23 4.84
N VAL A 74 -11.17 -1.97 5.73
CA VAL A 74 -9.96 -2.74 5.40
C VAL A 74 -10.25 -3.85 4.38
N VAL A 75 -11.46 -4.41 4.39
CA VAL A 75 -11.89 -5.41 3.41
C VAL A 75 -12.12 -4.81 2.02
N ASN A 76 -12.22 -3.48 1.91
CA ASN A 76 -12.33 -2.77 0.64
C ASN A 76 -10.96 -2.43 0.03
N CYS A 77 -9.85 -2.71 0.73
CA CYS A 77 -8.52 -2.59 0.14
C CYS A 77 -8.39 -3.57 -1.04
N PRO A 78 -7.98 -3.10 -2.23
CA PRO A 78 -7.81 -3.95 -3.39
C PRO A 78 -6.65 -4.93 -3.17
N ASN A 79 -6.62 -5.99 -3.97
CA ASN A 79 -5.48 -6.89 -3.99
C ASN A 79 -4.34 -6.31 -4.83
N PHE A 80 -3.17 -6.21 -4.22
CA PHE A 80 -1.88 -5.93 -4.82
C PHE A 80 -1.14 -7.27 -4.99
N ALA A 81 -1.08 -7.77 -6.21
CA ALA A 81 -0.58 -9.11 -6.53
C ALA A 81 -1.35 -10.22 -5.78
N GLN A 82 -0.77 -10.80 -4.71
CA GLN A 82 -1.34 -11.94 -3.98
C GLN A 82 -1.93 -11.56 -2.60
N GLY A 83 -1.88 -10.28 -2.22
CA GLY A 83 -2.33 -9.81 -0.92
C GLY A 83 -2.95 -8.42 -0.98
N ARG A 84 -3.46 -7.91 0.15
CA ARG A 84 -4.17 -6.62 0.23
C ARG A 84 -3.27 -5.42 0.42
N ASN A 85 -2.03 -5.63 0.87
CA ASN A 85 -1.04 -4.56 1.07
C ASN A 85 -1.60 -3.38 1.90
N VAL A 86 -2.33 -3.69 2.98
CA VAL A 86 -3.02 -2.70 3.83
C VAL A 86 -2.04 -1.67 4.39
N LEU A 87 -0.80 -2.07 4.71
CA LEU A 87 0.22 -1.15 5.20
C LEU A 87 0.56 -0.08 4.15
N GLY A 88 0.69 -0.48 2.89
CA GLY A 88 0.96 0.46 1.80
C GLY A 88 -0.19 1.44 1.61
N VAL A 89 -1.43 0.96 1.70
CA VAL A 89 -2.63 1.81 1.64
C VAL A 89 -2.67 2.82 2.79
N ILE A 90 -2.35 2.39 4.01
CA ILE A 90 -2.26 3.30 5.16
C ILE A 90 -1.20 4.37 4.91
N LEU A 91 0.00 3.98 4.45
CA LEU A 91 1.10 4.94 4.19
C LEU A 91 0.77 5.93 3.08
N MET A 92 -0.01 5.54 2.08
CA MET A 92 -0.47 6.44 1.00
C MET A 92 -1.49 7.49 1.47
N GLN A 93 -2.08 7.32 2.66
CA GLN A 93 -3.05 8.26 3.24
C GLN A 93 -2.43 9.20 4.30
N LEU A 94 -1.15 9.01 4.63
CA LEU A 94 -0.40 9.78 5.64
C LEU A 94 0.45 10.87 4.99
#